data_AF-A0A176Z0J8-F1
#
_entry.id   AF-A0A176Z0J8-F1
#
_cell.length_a   1.000
_cell.length_b   1.000
_cell.length_c   1.000
_cell.angle_alpha   90.00
_cell.angle_beta   90.00
_cell.angle_gamma   90.00
#
_symmetry.space_group_name_H-M   'P 1'
#
loop_
_entity.id
_entity.type
_entity.pdbx_description
1 polymer ?
#
loop_
_entity_poly.entity_id
_entity_poly.type
_entity_poly.pdbx_seq_one_letter_code
_entity_poly.pdbx_strand_id
1 'polypeptide(L)'
;MKIVKFLVVFLALPGVAMAALTNAERKSQFERAMASIIAATTPTVFGFVRDTLVKDYVACKPNKGQAVELIHANYFRSCEHEDASVTGERSLEACQLRYGKPCALLAVNEEIVVEGELTARDMPRLHYAGKYDLSQIPIIRRITRQRPDVQNYDMAMEPKAMAIHPWGKLFISAGDPSLKDAQASALAKCNSDPARNGRDGGCFIYAVNNDIVIDERRMQPK
;
A
#
# COMPACT_ATOMS: atom_id res chain seq x y z
N MET A 1 65.33 38.13 16.05
CA MET A 1 64.40 37.18 15.40
C MET A 1 63.72 36.34 16.49
N LYS A 2 62.46 36.63 16.84
CA LYS A 2 61.63 35.80 17.71
C LYS A 2 60.36 35.45 16.93
N ILE A 3 60.18 34.16 16.66
CA ILE A 3 59.10 33.60 15.85
C ILE A 3 57.88 33.41 16.75
N VAL A 4 56.80 34.11 16.43
CA VAL A 4 55.48 33.93 17.04
C VAL A 4 54.81 32.73 16.37
N LYS A 5 54.59 31.64 17.12
CA LYS A 5 53.77 30.50 16.68
C LYS A 5 52.30 30.81 16.97
N PHE A 6 51.52 31.05 15.91
CA PHE A 6 50.07 31.05 15.97
C PHE A 6 49.57 29.60 15.98
N LEU A 7 48.90 29.20 17.07
CA LEU A 7 48.12 27.97 17.13
C LEU A 7 46.74 28.29 16.51
N VAL A 8 46.46 27.76 15.32
CA VAL A 8 45.11 27.74 14.76
C VAL A 8 44.46 26.43 15.19
N VAL A 9 43.54 26.51 16.15
CA VAL A 9 42.64 25.41 16.51
C VAL A 9 41.51 25.41 15.50
N PHE A 10 41.54 24.47 14.56
CA PHE A 10 40.39 24.19 13.68
C PHE A 10 39.30 23.46 14.50
N LEU A 11 38.30 24.22 14.95
CA LEU A 11 37.02 23.67 15.40
C LEU A 11 36.26 23.13 14.18
N ALA A 12 36.47 21.86 13.86
CA ALA A 12 35.75 21.16 12.79
C ALA A 12 34.55 20.39 13.35
N LEU A 13 33.40 21.05 13.47
CA LEU A 13 32.04 20.47 13.50
C LEU A 13 31.08 21.56 12.99
N PRO A 14 29.97 21.32 12.24
CA PRO A 14 29.29 20.04 11.94
C PRO A 14 28.47 20.02 10.61
N GLY A 15 28.98 19.48 9.51
CA GLY A 15 28.15 19.27 8.29
C GLY A 15 26.96 18.32 8.51
N VAL A 16 27.12 17.34 9.42
CA VAL A 16 26.12 16.32 9.74
C VAL A 16 24.97 16.87 10.59
N ALA A 17 25.23 17.83 11.49
CA ALA A 17 24.18 18.38 12.37
C ALA A 17 23.21 19.29 11.62
N MET A 18 23.68 20.05 10.63
CA MET A 18 22.82 20.92 9.80
C MET A 18 21.85 20.10 8.94
N ALA A 19 22.30 19.01 8.31
CA ALA A 19 21.43 18.13 7.51
C ALA A 19 20.37 17.40 8.37
N ALA A 20 20.71 17.03 9.61
CA ALA A 20 19.77 16.41 10.54
C ALA A 20 18.67 17.38 11.00
N LEU A 21 19.02 18.66 11.25
CA LEU A 21 18.06 19.70 11.62
C LEU A 21 17.05 19.95 10.50
N THR A 22 17.50 20.02 9.24
CA THR A 22 16.59 20.20 8.08
C THR A 22 15.62 19.03 7.89
N ASN A 23 16.04 17.81 8.22
CA ASN A 23 15.18 16.63 8.09
C ASN A 23 14.13 16.56 9.21
N ALA A 24 14.49 16.88 10.45
CA ALA A 24 13.55 16.92 11.57
C ALA A 24 12.48 18.01 11.36
N GLU A 25 12.89 19.18 10.88
CA GLU A 25 11.98 20.28 10.57
C GLU A 25 11.04 19.93 9.41
N ARG A 26 11.57 19.37 8.32
CA ARG A 26 10.77 18.88 7.19
C ARG A 26 9.74 17.85 7.63
N LYS A 27 10.16 16.89 8.46
CA LYS A 27 9.27 15.87 9.03
C LYS A 27 8.15 16.50 9.85
N SER A 28 8.47 17.44 10.74
CA SER A 28 7.47 18.16 11.54
C SER A 28 6.51 18.99 10.68
N GLN A 29 7.01 19.60 9.59
CA GLN A 29 6.16 20.31 8.64
C GLN A 29 5.20 19.37 7.92
N PHE A 30 5.69 18.21 7.45
CA PHE A 30 4.87 17.18 6.82
C PHE A 30 3.77 16.66 7.77
N GLU A 31 4.14 16.33 9.01
CA GLU A 31 3.19 15.85 10.03
C GLU A 31 2.05 16.85 10.25
N ARG A 32 2.39 18.15 10.38
CA ARG A 32 1.40 19.22 10.51
C ARG A 32 0.53 19.36 9.26
N ALA A 33 1.12 19.36 8.07
CA ALA A 33 0.39 19.46 6.82
C ALA A 33 -0.60 18.29 6.63
N MET A 34 -0.16 17.06 6.90
CA MET A 34 -1.00 15.87 6.85
C MET A 34 -2.15 15.96 7.85
N ALA A 35 -1.89 16.35 9.09
CA ALA A 35 -2.94 16.55 10.09
C ALA A 35 -3.95 17.63 9.64
N SER A 36 -3.48 18.77 9.14
CA SER A 36 -4.35 19.83 8.65
C SER A 36 -5.26 19.36 7.52
N ILE A 37 -4.75 18.58 6.58
CA ILE A 37 -5.56 18.09 5.46
C ILE A 37 -6.57 17.05 5.92
N ILE A 38 -6.18 16.08 6.76
CA ILE A 38 -7.13 15.11 7.35
C ILE A 38 -8.27 15.84 8.09
N ALA A 39 -7.93 16.90 8.83
CA ALA A 39 -8.92 17.71 9.54
C ALA A 39 -9.90 18.42 8.59
N ALA A 40 -9.40 18.90 7.45
CA ALA A 40 -10.20 19.60 6.45
C ALA A 40 -11.07 18.65 5.60
N THR A 41 -10.51 17.52 5.16
CA THR A 41 -11.17 16.60 4.21
C THR A 41 -12.08 15.61 4.90
N THR A 42 -11.78 15.23 6.14
CA THR A 42 -12.58 14.29 6.94
C THR A 42 -12.79 14.83 8.35
N PRO A 43 -13.60 15.89 8.53
CA PRO A 43 -13.75 16.59 9.81
C PRO A 43 -14.37 15.74 10.93
N THR A 44 -15.00 14.61 10.56
CA THR A 44 -15.53 13.61 11.50
C THR A 44 -14.44 12.77 12.18
N VAL A 45 -13.21 12.79 11.68
CA VAL A 45 -12.06 12.09 12.29
C VAL A 45 -11.57 12.88 13.50
N PHE A 46 -11.72 12.30 14.69
CA PHE A 46 -11.28 12.91 15.94
C PHE A 46 -9.76 13.12 16.00
N GLY A 47 -9.34 14.12 16.78
CA GLY A 47 -7.93 14.52 16.91
C GLY A 47 -6.98 13.37 17.23
N PHE A 48 -7.30 12.54 18.23
CA PHE A 48 -6.43 11.42 18.62
C PHE A 48 -6.32 10.33 17.53
N VAL A 49 -7.39 10.10 16.74
CA VAL A 49 -7.37 9.16 15.61
C VAL A 49 -6.48 9.73 14.51
N ARG A 50 -6.63 11.02 14.20
CA ARG A 50 -5.79 11.73 13.24
C ARG A 50 -4.32 11.69 13.64
N ASP A 51 -3.99 11.95 14.90
CA ASP A 51 -2.60 11.90 15.40
C ASP A 51 -2.03 10.48 15.26
N THR A 52 -2.86 9.46 15.51
CA THR A 52 -2.49 8.07 15.28
C THR A 52 -2.21 7.83 13.80
N LEU A 53 -3.09 8.23 12.88
CA LEU A 53 -2.91 8.08 11.44
C LEU A 53 -1.60 8.71 10.94
N VAL A 54 -1.31 9.94 11.37
CA VAL A 54 -0.08 10.66 11.00
C VAL A 54 1.16 9.93 11.54
N LYS A 55 1.16 9.56 12.83
CA LYS A 55 2.27 8.84 13.47
C LYS A 55 2.56 7.52 12.76
N ASP A 56 1.50 6.77 12.46
CA ASP A 56 1.55 5.48 11.80
C ASP A 56 2.09 5.59 10.36
N TYR A 57 1.68 6.63 9.63
CA TYR A 57 2.19 6.93 8.30
C TYR A 57 3.66 7.31 8.33
N VAL A 58 4.07 8.13 9.28
CA VAL A 58 5.47 8.51 9.46
C VAL A 58 6.34 7.30 9.79
N ALA A 59 5.86 6.38 10.64
CA ALA A 59 6.60 5.18 11.05
C ALA A 59 6.71 4.13 9.94
N CYS A 60 5.83 4.18 8.94
CA CYS A 60 5.87 3.32 7.77
C CYS A 60 7.16 3.58 6.95
N LYS A 61 7.75 2.48 6.44
CA LYS A 61 8.99 2.53 5.66
C LYS A 61 8.78 3.26 4.32
N PRO A 62 9.86 3.77 3.68
CA PRO A 62 9.77 4.55 2.44
C PRO A 62 9.03 3.86 1.28
N ASN A 63 8.71 4.66 0.26
CA ASN A 63 7.81 4.32 -0.84
C ASN A 63 6.43 3.92 -0.31
N LYS A 64 5.86 4.83 0.46
CA LYS A 64 4.59 4.66 1.20
C LYS A 64 3.53 5.63 0.70
N GLY A 65 2.28 5.21 0.74
CA GLY A 65 1.16 6.05 0.32
C GLY A 65 0.02 6.00 1.31
N GLN A 66 -0.66 7.14 1.46
CA GLN A 66 -1.86 7.28 2.26
C GLN A 66 -3.02 7.57 1.32
N ALA A 67 -4.01 6.69 1.33
CA ALA A 67 -5.28 6.89 0.65
C ALA A 67 -6.42 6.92 1.67
N VAL A 68 -7.54 7.49 1.24
CA VAL A 68 -8.76 7.60 2.05
C VAL A 68 -9.99 7.29 1.21
N GLU A 69 -10.88 6.48 1.76
CA GLU A 69 -12.27 6.34 1.32
C GLU A 69 -13.08 7.44 1.99
N LEU A 70 -13.60 8.38 1.19
CA LEU A 70 -14.13 9.66 1.68
C LEU A 70 -15.47 9.55 2.41
N ILE A 71 -16.33 8.58 2.07
CA ILE A 71 -17.71 8.51 2.59
C ILE A 71 -17.70 8.19 4.09
N HIS A 72 -16.85 7.26 4.52
CA HIS A 72 -16.74 6.87 5.93
C HIS A 72 -15.41 7.27 6.56
N ALA A 73 -14.61 8.07 5.85
CA ALA A 73 -13.27 8.50 6.28
C ALA A 73 -12.35 7.32 6.66
N ASN A 74 -12.40 6.22 5.89
CA ASN A 74 -11.52 5.07 6.13
C ASN A 74 -10.17 5.28 5.45
N TYR A 75 -9.10 5.24 6.24
CA TYR A 75 -7.74 5.46 5.76
C TYR A 75 -7.01 4.16 5.50
N PHE A 76 -6.40 4.05 4.32
CA PHE A 76 -5.53 2.93 3.98
C PHE A 76 -4.09 3.41 3.78
N ARG A 77 -3.17 2.78 4.51
CA ARG A 77 -1.73 3.02 4.38
C ARG A 77 -1.09 1.83 3.68
N SER A 78 -0.26 2.12 2.68
CA SER A 78 0.61 1.13 2.06
C SER A 78 2.07 1.51 2.27
N CYS A 79 2.95 0.51 2.43
CA CYS A 79 4.36 0.69 2.79
C CYS A 79 5.26 -0.13 1.86
N GLU A 80 6.53 0.27 1.77
CA GLU A 80 7.59 -0.55 1.16
C GLU A 80 7.34 -0.91 -0.31
N HIS A 81 6.77 -0.02 -1.10
CA HIS A 81 6.75 -0.23 -2.56
C HIS A 81 8.18 -0.15 -3.13
N GLU A 82 8.35 -0.62 -4.37
CA GLU A 82 9.68 -0.58 -4.99
C GLU A 82 10.18 0.84 -5.21
N ASP A 83 9.28 1.75 -5.60
CA ASP A 83 9.60 3.14 -5.88
C ASP A 83 8.35 4.04 -5.69
N ALA A 84 8.57 5.35 -5.58
CA ALA A 84 7.52 6.34 -5.35
C ALA A 84 6.53 6.48 -6.53
N SER A 85 6.97 6.28 -7.78
CA SER A 85 6.14 6.47 -8.98
C SER A 85 4.97 5.49 -9.06
N VAL A 86 5.11 4.28 -8.49
CA VAL A 86 4.03 3.29 -8.43
C VAL A 86 3.22 3.34 -7.13
N THR A 87 3.74 4.00 -6.10
CA THR A 87 3.16 4.02 -4.75
C THR A 87 1.75 4.62 -4.74
N GLY A 88 1.55 5.74 -5.43
CA GLY A 88 0.25 6.43 -5.43
C GLY A 88 -0.86 5.54 -6.01
N GLU A 89 -0.63 4.97 -7.19
CA GLU A 89 -1.59 4.09 -7.86
C GLU A 89 -1.90 2.84 -7.03
N ARG A 90 -0.88 2.16 -6.51
CA ARG A 90 -1.09 0.94 -5.71
C ARG A 90 -1.75 1.21 -4.37
N SER A 91 -1.52 2.38 -3.77
CA SER A 91 -2.21 2.80 -2.54
C SER A 91 -3.71 2.98 -2.78
N LEU A 92 -4.07 3.58 -3.92
CA LEU A 92 -5.47 3.74 -4.33
C LEU A 92 -6.13 2.39 -4.61
N GLU A 93 -5.46 1.49 -5.33
CA GLU A 93 -5.99 0.15 -5.57
C GLU A 93 -6.18 -0.63 -4.26
N ALA A 94 -5.20 -0.54 -3.36
CA ALA A 94 -5.28 -1.24 -2.09
C ALA A 94 -6.43 -0.72 -1.22
N CYS A 95 -6.60 0.60 -1.18
CA CYS A 95 -7.70 1.25 -0.49
C CYS A 95 -9.07 0.84 -1.08
N GLN A 96 -9.22 0.89 -2.39
CA GLN A 96 -10.47 0.52 -3.04
C GLN A 96 -10.75 -0.99 -2.93
N LEU A 97 -9.73 -1.85 -3.01
CA LEU A 97 -9.90 -3.28 -2.74
C LEU A 97 -10.38 -3.49 -1.30
N ARG A 98 -9.81 -2.77 -0.33
CA ARG A 98 -10.17 -2.89 1.09
C ARG A 98 -11.59 -2.40 1.42
N TYR A 99 -11.99 -1.26 0.88
CA TYR A 99 -13.24 -0.59 1.29
C TYR A 99 -14.36 -0.67 0.25
N GLY A 100 -14.08 -1.13 -0.97
CA GLY A 100 -15.08 -1.34 -2.02
C GLY A 100 -15.65 -0.06 -2.62
N LYS A 101 -14.95 1.07 -2.43
CA LYS A 101 -15.31 2.38 -2.97
C LYS A 101 -14.05 3.05 -3.52
N PRO A 102 -14.17 3.87 -4.57
CA PRO A 102 -13.07 4.72 -5.03
C PRO A 102 -12.46 5.50 -3.87
N CYS A 103 -11.13 5.55 -3.83
CA CYS A 103 -10.39 6.26 -2.79
C CYS A 103 -9.70 7.48 -3.39
N ALA A 104 -9.36 8.44 -2.53
CA ALA A 104 -8.52 9.57 -2.90
C ALA A 104 -7.12 9.43 -2.30
N LEU A 105 -6.11 9.95 -2.99
CA LEU A 105 -4.71 9.87 -2.57
C LEU A 105 -4.34 11.15 -1.82
N LEU A 106 -3.85 11.00 -0.59
CA LEU A 106 -3.48 12.11 0.29
C LEU A 106 -1.98 12.42 0.20
N ALA A 107 -1.15 11.40 0.29
CA ALA A 107 0.30 11.55 0.41
C ALA A 107 1.06 10.39 -0.21
N VAL A 108 2.24 10.70 -0.74
CA VAL A 108 3.27 9.74 -1.16
C VAL A 108 4.59 10.14 -0.52
N ASN A 109 5.17 9.25 0.29
CA ASN A 109 6.29 9.58 1.18
C ASN A 109 6.00 10.87 1.99
N GLU A 110 6.98 11.73 2.21
CA GLU A 110 6.83 12.97 2.96
C GLU A 110 6.30 14.13 2.09
N GLU A 111 5.45 13.83 1.11
CA GLU A 111 4.83 14.79 0.21
C GLU A 111 3.31 14.62 0.20
N ILE A 112 2.60 15.74 0.39
CA ILE A 112 1.16 15.84 0.18
C ILE A 112 0.93 16.01 -1.32
N VAL A 113 0.10 15.14 -1.91
CA VAL A 113 -0.14 15.12 -3.37
C VAL A 113 -1.52 15.68 -3.76
N VAL A 114 -2.13 16.41 -2.83
CA VAL A 114 -3.46 17.01 -3.01
C VAL A 114 -3.30 18.42 -3.56
N GLU A 115 -3.76 18.63 -4.79
CA GLU A 115 -3.88 19.95 -5.41
C GLU A 115 -5.35 20.38 -5.40
N GLY A 116 -5.77 21.10 -4.36
CA GLY A 116 -7.17 21.55 -4.23
C GLY A 116 -8.08 20.53 -3.54
N GLU A 117 -9.22 20.21 -4.15
CA GLU A 117 -10.21 19.30 -3.56
C GLU A 117 -9.77 17.83 -3.71
N LEU A 118 -9.92 17.08 -2.62
CA LEU A 118 -9.53 15.67 -2.58
C LEU A 118 -10.51 14.84 -3.43
N THR A 119 -10.05 14.40 -4.61
CA THR A 119 -10.90 13.69 -5.57
C THR A 119 -10.68 12.17 -5.49
N ALA A 120 -11.75 11.41 -5.30
CA ALA A 120 -11.70 9.97 -5.34
C ALA A 120 -11.49 9.45 -6.78
N ARG A 121 -10.59 8.49 -6.95
CA ARG A 121 -10.28 7.87 -8.23
C ARG A 121 -10.67 6.40 -8.20
N ASP A 122 -11.48 6.01 -9.19
CA ASP A 122 -11.80 4.61 -9.43
C ASP A 122 -10.61 3.90 -10.09
N MET A 123 -10.32 2.67 -9.66
CA MET A 123 -9.17 1.91 -10.10
C MET A 123 -9.57 0.77 -11.06
N PRO A 124 -9.31 0.91 -12.38
CA PRO A 124 -9.86 0.00 -13.39
C PRO A 124 -9.50 -1.48 -13.22
N ARG A 125 -8.29 -1.79 -12.71
CA ARG A 125 -7.86 -3.18 -12.47
C ARG A 125 -8.68 -3.92 -11.42
N LEU A 126 -9.46 -3.21 -10.60
CA LEU A 126 -10.40 -3.81 -9.65
C LEU A 126 -11.77 -4.14 -10.26
N HIS A 127 -11.97 -3.79 -11.53
CA HIS A 127 -13.16 -4.11 -12.32
C HIS A 127 -12.84 -4.99 -13.52
N TYR A 128 -11.58 -5.44 -13.65
CA TYR A 128 -11.17 -6.27 -14.78
C TYR A 128 -11.84 -7.64 -14.68
N ALA A 129 -12.75 -7.91 -15.62
CA ALA A 129 -13.49 -9.17 -15.77
C ALA A 129 -13.09 -9.81 -17.12
N GLY A 130 -11.94 -10.46 -17.14
CA GLY A 130 -11.37 -11.09 -18.33
C GLY A 130 -10.57 -12.34 -18.00
N LYS A 131 -9.79 -12.82 -18.96
CA LYS A 131 -8.85 -13.93 -18.72
C LYS A 131 -7.62 -13.46 -17.95
N TYR A 132 -6.95 -14.39 -17.30
CA TYR A 132 -5.72 -14.12 -16.57
C TYR A 132 -4.73 -13.35 -17.44
N ASP A 133 -4.37 -12.16 -16.96
CA ASP A 133 -3.35 -11.30 -17.53
C ASP A 133 -2.55 -10.73 -16.35
N LEU A 134 -1.25 -11.05 -16.32
CA LEU A 134 -0.35 -10.60 -15.27
C LEU A 134 -0.33 -9.07 -15.12
N SER A 135 -0.53 -8.32 -16.20
CA SER A 135 -0.57 -6.85 -16.19
C SER A 135 -1.79 -6.30 -15.46
N GLN A 136 -2.89 -7.07 -15.44
CA GLN A 136 -4.16 -6.70 -14.82
C GLN A 136 -4.24 -7.03 -13.34
N ILE A 137 -3.21 -7.67 -12.76
CA ILE A 137 -3.19 -7.87 -11.31
C ILE A 137 -2.91 -6.53 -10.60
N PRO A 138 -3.83 -6.05 -9.73
CA PRO A 138 -3.68 -4.78 -9.02
C PRO A 138 -2.73 -4.93 -7.82
N ILE A 139 -2.16 -3.82 -7.34
CA ILE A 139 -1.43 -3.66 -6.05
C ILE A 139 -0.11 -4.42 -5.94
N ILE A 140 0.08 -5.50 -6.69
CA ILE A 140 1.20 -6.40 -6.48
C ILE A 140 2.53 -5.77 -6.86
N ARG A 141 3.49 -6.03 -5.98
CA ARG A 141 4.89 -5.62 -6.05
C ARG A 141 5.63 -6.31 -7.20
N ARG A 142 6.72 -5.71 -7.68
CA ARG A 142 7.56 -6.30 -8.74
C ARG A 142 8.05 -7.70 -8.36
N ILE A 143 8.47 -7.88 -7.10
CA ILE A 143 8.92 -9.19 -6.61
C ILE A 143 7.80 -10.24 -6.66
N THR A 144 6.56 -9.86 -6.37
CA THR A 144 5.40 -10.75 -6.49
C THR A 144 5.11 -11.07 -7.95
N ARG A 145 5.18 -10.08 -8.85
CA ARG A 145 5.04 -10.29 -10.30
C ARG A 145 6.08 -11.26 -10.83
N GLN A 146 7.30 -11.25 -10.30
CA GLN A 146 8.40 -12.11 -10.74
C GLN A 146 8.34 -13.54 -10.20
N ARG A 147 7.40 -13.88 -9.31
CA ARG A 147 7.28 -15.24 -8.79
C ARG A 147 6.89 -16.21 -9.92
N PRO A 148 7.55 -17.37 -10.06
CA PRO A 148 7.23 -18.32 -11.12
C PRO A 148 5.79 -18.84 -11.10
N ASP A 149 5.19 -19.01 -9.92
CA ASP A 149 3.80 -19.47 -9.78
C ASP A 149 2.78 -18.43 -10.24
N VAL A 150 3.12 -17.15 -10.11
CA VAL A 150 2.34 -16.04 -10.67
C VAL A 150 2.53 -15.99 -12.18
N GLN A 151 3.76 -15.96 -12.68
CA GLN A 151 4.06 -15.88 -14.11
C GLN A 151 3.44 -17.01 -14.95
N ASN A 152 3.37 -18.22 -14.39
CA ASN A 152 2.88 -19.42 -15.09
C ASN A 152 1.48 -19.84 -14.62
N TYR A 153 0.71 -18.91 -14.02
CA TYR A 153 -0.59 -19.24 -13.46
C TYR A 153 -1.56 -19.79 -14.51
N ASP A 154 -1.51 -19.26 -15.74
CA ASP A 154 -2.33 -19.69 -16.88
C ASP A 154 -2.13 -21.16 -17.25
N MET A 155 -0.90 -21.67 -17.13
CA MET A 155 -0.49 -23.05 -17.40
C MET A 155 -0.63 -23.98 -16.18
N ALA A 156 -0.90 -23.46 -14.99
CA ALA A 156 -1.06 -24.28 -13.80
C ALA A 156 -2.27 -25.23 -13.91
N MET A 157 -2.15 -26.39 -13.26
CA MET A 157 -3.17 -27.45 -13.27
C MET A 157 -4.51 -26.94 -12.69
N GLU A 158 -5.59 -27.16 -13.42
CA GLU A 158 -6.94 -26.94 -12.93
C GLU A 158 -7.46 -28.16 -12.16
N PRO A 159 -8.43 -28.00 -11.23
CA PRO A 159 -8.95 -26.75 -10.67
C PRO A 159 -7.91 -25.88 -9.96
N LYS A 160 -7.98 -24.55 -10.16
CA LYS A 160 -7.08 -23.58 -9.51
C LYS A 160 -7.79 -22.30 -9.13
N ALA A 161 -7.20 -21.57 -8.19
CA ALA A 161 -7.67 -20.25 -7.77
C ALA A 161 -6.53 -19.40 -7.24
N MET A 162 -6.73 -18.08 -7.29
CA MET A 162 -5.81 -17.09 -6.74
C MET A 162 -6.57 -16.18 -5.76
N ALA A 163 -5.98 -15.94 -4.59
CA ALA A 163 -6.47 -14.98 -3.61
C ALA A 163 -5.50 -13.81 -3.47
N ILE A 164 -6.04 -12.60 -3.30
CA ILE A 164 -5.31 -11.35 -3.12
C ILE A 164 -5.70 -10.65 -1.82
N HIS A 165 -4.72 -10.12 -1.11
CA HIS A 165 -4.92 -9.23 0.05
C HIS A 165 -4.72 -7.77 -0.36
N PRO A 166 -5.39 -6.78 0.28
CA PRO A 166 -5.12 -5.35 0.08
C PRO A 166 -3.65 -4.92 0.24
N TRP A 167 -2.81 -5.72 0.89
CA TRP A 167 -1.35 -5.46 0.96
C TRP A 167 -0.57 -5.89 -0.30
N GLY A 168 -1.25 -6.32 -1.36
CA GLY A 168 -0.59 -6.84 -2.58
C GLY A 168 0.05 -8.21 -2.39
N LYS A 169 -0.42 -8.98 -1.40
CA LYS A 169 -0.03 -10.38 -1.20
C LYS A 169 -0.92 -11.29 -2.05
N LEU A 170 -0.31 -12.25 -2.74
CA LEU A 170 -0.99 -13.22 -3.58
C LEU A 170 -0.69 -14.65 -3.13
N PHE A 171 -1.73 -15.49 -3.19
CA PHE A 171 -1.66 -16.90 -2.85
C PHE A 171 -2.42 -17.70 -3.89
N ILE A 172 -1.81 -18.81 -4.32
CA ILE A 172 -2.33 -19.67 -5.39
C ILE A 172 -2.58 -21.06 -4.84
N SER A 173 -3.65 -21.69 -5.32
CA SER A 173 -3.88 -23.12 -5.20
C SER A 173 -4.21 -23.69 -6.58
N ALA A 174 -3.68 -24.87 -6.89
CA ALA A 174 -3.78 -25.51 -8.20
C ALA A 174 -3.76 -27.03 -8.04
N GLY A 175 -4.47 -27.72 -8.93
CA GLY A 175 -4.67 -29.17 -8.86
C GLY A 175 -5.54 -29.62 -7.67
N ASP A 176 -6.35 -28.71 -7.11
CA ASP A 176 -7.28 -29.06 -6.03
C ASP A 176 -8.45 -29.93 -6.58
N PRO A 177 -9.13 -30.73 -5.76
CA PRO A 177 -10.17 -31.66 -6.24
C PRO A 177 -11.38 -31.00 -6.91
N SER A 178 -11.67 -29.75 -6.59
CA SER A 178 -12.76 -28.97 -7.17
C SER A 178 -12.45 -27.47 -7.20
N LEU A 179 -13.23 -26.69 -7.97
CA LEU A 179 -13.12 -25.22 -7.97
C LEU A 179 -13.38 -24.61 -6.60
N LYS A 180 -14.30 -25.19 -5.82
CA LYS A 180 -14.61 -24.74 -4.47
C LYS A 180 -13.44 -24.99 -3.53
N ASP A 181 -12.80 -26.16 -3.65
CA ASP A 181 -11.61 -26.51 -2.86
C ASP A 181 -10.43 -25.60 -3.22
N ALA A 182 -10.21 -25.31 -4.51
CA ALA A 182 -9.17 -24.39 -4.95
C ALA A 182 -9.33 -22.99 -4.33
N GLN A 183 -10.54 -22.44 -4.38
CA GLN A 183 -10.86 -21.14 -3.78
C GLN A 183 -10.68 -21.17 -2.25
N ALA A 184 -11.17 -22.21 -1.58
CA ALA A 184 -11.02 -22.39 -0.14
C ALA A 184 -9.55 -22.46 0.26
N SER A 185 -8.75 -23.27 -0.43
CA SER A 185 -7.32 -23.42 -0.23
C SER A 185 -6.58 -22.09 -0.44
N ALA A 186 -6.87 -21.35 -1.52
CA ALA A 186 -6.23 -20.06 -1.80
C ALA A 186 -6.57 -19.00 -0.72
N LEU A 187 -7.85 -18.89 -0.32
CA LEU A 187 -8.28 -17.99 0.76
C LEU A 187 -7.67 -18.39 2.10
N ALA A 188 -7.63 -19.69 2.43
CA ALA A 188 -7.07 -20.17 3.69
C ALA A 188 -5.58 -19.83 3.79
N LYS A 189 -4.79 -20.11 2.74
CA LYS A 189 -3.36 -19.73 2.66
C LYS A 189 -3.14 -18.24 2.83
N CYS A 190 -3.99 -17.41 2.21
CA CYS A 190 -3.90 -15.96 2.32
C CYS A 190 -4.30 -15.44 3.70
N ASN A 191 -5.41 -15.96 4.23
CA ASN A 191 -5.97 -15.53 5.51
C ASN A 191 -5.09 -15.98 6.70
N SER A 192 -4.31 -17.05 6.53
CA SER A 192 -3.35 -17.52 7.54
C SER A 192 -1.94 -16.92 7.42
N ASP A 193 -1.68 -16.01 6.47
CA ASP A 193 -0.35 -15.38 6.33
C ASP A 193 0.09 -14.70 7.65
N PRO A 194 1.13 -15.21 8.34
CA PRO A 194 1.55 -14.70 9.64
C PRO A 194 2.07 -13.26 9.56
N ALA A 195 2.54 -12.80 8.40
CA ALA A 195 2.96 -11.42 8.21
C ALA A 195 1.79 -10.43 8.42
N ARG A 196 0.56 -10.87 8.16
CA ARG A 196 -0.64 -10.05 8.32
C ARG A 196 -1.09 -9.95 9.76
N ASN A 197 -1.04 -11.06 10.50
CA ASN A 197 -1.56 -11.14 11.86
C ASN A 197 -3.00 -10.60 11.95
N GLY A 198 -3.84 -10.94 10.97
CA GLY A 198 -5.25 -10.51 10.88
C GLY A 198 -5.49 -9.03 10.56
N ARG A 199 -4.45 -8.24 10.28
CA ARG A 199 -4.59 -6.79 10.00
C ARG A 199 -5.16 -6.52 8.61
N ASP A 200 -5.89 -5.41 8.53
CA ASP A 200 -6.46 -4.84 7.31
C ASP A 200 -7.41 -5.76 6.53
N GLY A 201 -8.09 -6.67 7.23
CA GLY A 201 -9.23 -7.43 6.72
C GLY A 201 -8.88 -8.78 6.09
N GLY A 202 -9.86 -9.32 5.36
CA GLY A 202 -9.77 -10.61 4.69
C GLY A 202 -9.18 -10.50 3.28
N CYS A 203 -8.79 -11.64 2.74
CA CYS A 203 -8.42 -11.78 1.34
C CYS A 203 -9.65 -11.94 0.44
N PHE A 204 -9.47 -11.60 -0.83
CA PHE A 204 -10.47 -11.70 -1.89
C PHE A 204 -10.02 -12.72 -2.93
N ILE A 205 -10.95 -13.44 -3.54
CA ILE A 205 -10.66 -14.21 -4.75
C ILE A 205 -10.37 -13.23 -5.88
N TYR A 206 -9.20 -13.37 -6.48
CA TYR A 206 -8.80 -12.65 -7.68
C TYR A 206 -9.16 -13.42 -8.95
N ALA A 207 -8.82 -14.72 -8.98
CA ALA A 207 -9.05 -15.57 -10.14
C ALA A 207 -9.56 -16.95 -9.75
N VAL A 208 -10.39 -17.53 -10.61
CA VAL A 208 -10.86 -18.93 -10.57
C VAL A 208 -10.56 -19.54 -11.93
N ASN A 209 -9.81 -20.63 -11.97
CA ASN A 209 -9.15 -21.10 -13.18
C ASN A 209 -8.43 -19.94 -13.89
N ASN A 210 -8.76 -19.65 -15.14
CA ASN A 210 -8.16 -18.53 -15.88
C ASN A 210 -9.10 -17.30 -15.93
N ASP A 211 -10.20 -17.28 -15.19
CA ASP A 211 -11.16 -16.17 -15.17
C ASP A 211 -10.90 -15.26 -13.97
N ILE A 212 -10.77 -13.96 -14.23
CA ILE A 212 -10.65 -12.92 -13.20
C ILE A 212 -12.05 -12.54 -12.69
N VAL A 213 -12.21 -12.51 -11.37
CA VAL A 213 -13.50 -12.30 -10.67
C VAL A 213 -13.37 -11.28 -9.52
N ILE A 214 -12.40 -10.37 -9.61
CA ILE A 214 -12.06 -9.44 -8.52
C ILE A 214 -13.16 -8.41 -8.24
N ASP A 215 -13.94 -8.08 -9.27
CA ASP A 215 -15.09 -7.16 -9.21
C ASP A 215 -16.22 -7.70 -8.32
N GLU A 216 -16.34 -9.02 -8.21
CA GLU A 216 -17.30 -9.69 -7.33
C GLU A 216 -16.90 -9.63 -5.84
N ARG A 217 -15.65 -9.27 -5.53
CA ARG A 217 -15.14 -9.08 -4.16
C ARG A 217 -15.42 -10.27 -3.23
N ARG A 218 -15.31 -11.49 -3.75
CA ARG A 218 -15.62 -12.71 -3.00
C ARG A 218 -14.58 -12.96 -1.90
N MET A 219 -15.02 -13.04 -0.64
CA MET A 219 -14.19 -13.45 0.50
C MET A 219 -14.49 -14.90 0.95
N GLN A 220 -15.33 -15.60 0.20
CA GLN A 220 -15.74 -16.98 0.45
C GLN A 220 -15.75 -17.76 -0.87
N PRO A 221 -15.51 -19.09 -0.83
CA PRO A 221 -15.61 -19.95 -2.00
C PRO A 221 -17.03 -19.99 -2.56
N LYS A 222 -17.15 -20.05 -3.89
CA LYS A 222 -18.39 -20.35 -4.60
C LYS A 222 -18.38 -21.77 -5.14
#